data_AF-A0A7X7YWT6-F1
#
_entry.id   AF-A0A7X7YWT6-F1
#
_cell.length_a   1.000
_cell.length_b   1.000
_cell.length_c   1.000
_cell.angle_alpha   90.00
_cell.angle_beta   90.00
_cell.angle_gamma   90.00
#
_symmetry.space_group_name_H-M   'P 1'
#
loop_
_entity.id
_entity.type
_entity.pdbx_description
1 polymer ?
#
loop_
_entity_poly.entity_id
_entity_poly.type
_entity_poly.pdbx_seq_one_letter_code
_entity_poly.pdbx_strand_id
1 'polypeptide(L)'
;MTCDGVRMQAIDGVLVKIGDRAAAGQAIALSGNTGYSTFPHLHFGVHSAADAEHRQSHPITFSTAQGAVGEPRTGRIYTAP
;
A
#
# COMPACT_ATOMS: atom_id res chain seq x y z
N MET A 1 -2.06 13.48 12.53
CA MET A 1 -2.16 12.50 11.43
C MET A 1 -1.50 11.22 11.90
N THR A 2 -2.28 10.38 12.58
CA THR A 2 -1.91 9.01 12.92
C THR A 2 -2.40 8.12 11.78
N CYS A 3 -1.50 7.36 11.17
CA CYS A 3 -1.85 6.46 10.08
C CYS A 3 -2.50 5.22 10.69
N ASP A 4 -3.83 5.19 10.76
CA ASP A 4 -4.56 4.00 11.24
C ASP A 4 -4.63 2.92 10.16
N GLY A 5 -3.75 1.93 10.31
CA GLY A 5 -3.86 0.64 9.65
C GLY A 5 -3.09 0.52 8.35
N VAL A 6 -1.79 0.27 8.46
CA VAL A 6 -1.04 -0.47 7.45
C VAL A 6 -1.33 -1.96 7.68
N ARG A 7 -2.08 -2.61 6.78
CA ARG A 7 -2.32 -4.07 6.82
C ARG A 7 -1.36 -4.74 5.84
N MET A 8 -0.41 -5.50 6.35
CA MET A 8 0.60 -6.21 5.56
C MET A 8 0.34 -7.71 5.61
N GLN A 9 0.40 -8.36 4.46
CA GLN A 9 -0.13 -9.72 4.25
C GLN A 9 0.99 -10.74 3.97
N ALA A 10 2.08 -10.65 4.74
CA ALA A 10 3.19 -11.60 4.71
C ALA A 10 3.46 -12.13 6.14
N ILE A 11 3.54 -13.46 6.31
CA ILE A 11 4.02 -14.10 7.56
C ILE A 11 5.46 -13.61 7.81
N ASP A 12 5.71 -13.10 9.03
CA ASP A 12 6.98 -12.48 9.46
C ASP A 12 7.50 -11.34 8.57
N GLY A 13 6.66 -10.82 7.65
CA GLY A 13 7.06 -9.77 6.73
C GLY A 13 6.86 -8.36 7.27
N VAL A 14 6.34 -8.18 8.49
CA VAL A 14 6.11 -6.87 9.09
C VAL A 14 7.39 -6.35 9.75
N LEU A 15 7.84 -5.16 9.38
CA LEU A 15 9.08 -4.55 9.90
C LEU A 15 8.84 -3.41 10.90
N VAL A 16 7.58 -3.06 11.16
CA VAL A 16 7.17 -1.93 12.03
C VAL A 16 6.13 -2.38 13.06
N LYS A 17 5.92 -1.57 14.10
CA LYS A 17 4.96 -1.82 15.18
C LYS A 17 3.89 -0.74 15.23
N ILE A 18 2.76 -1.05 15.88
CA ILE A 18 1.70 -0.08 16.13
C ILE A 18 2.27 1.09 16.95
N GLY A 19 2.01 2.32 16.48
CA GLY A 19 2.54 3.54 17.08
C GLY A 19 3.80 4.08 16.40
N ASP A 20 4.48 3.29 15.55
CA ASP A 20 5.65 3.77 14.81
C ASP A 20 5.25 4.83 13.78
N ARG A 21 6.09 5.87 13.66
CA ARG A 21 5.96 6.88 12.61
C ARG A 21 6.82 6.47 11.41
N ALA A 22 6.19 6.15 10.29
CA ALA A 22 6.89 5.86 9.05
C ALA A 22 7.33 7.14 8.33
N ALA A 23 8.54 7.14 7.78
CA ALA A 23 9.02 8.16 6.84
C ALA A 23 8.92 7.67 5.38
N ALA A 24 8.87 8.61 4.44
CA ALA A 24 8.92 8.25 3.02
C ALA A 24 10.23 7.48 2.70
N GLY A 25 10.11 6.37 1.97
CA GLY A 25 11.24 5.49 1.64
C GLY A 25 11.62 4.49 2.74
N GLN A 26 11.01 4.54 3.93
CA GLN A 26 11.25 3.55 4.97
C GLN A 26 10.63 2.20 4.57
N ALA A 27 11.41 1.13 4.67
CA ALA A 27 10.90 -0.22 4.55
C ALA A 27 9.98 -0.53 5.76
N ILE A 28 8.72 -0.84 5.47
CA ILE A 28 7.70 -1.12 6.50
C ILE A 28 7.23 -2.58 6.49
N ALA A 29 7.39 -3.27 5.36
CA ALA A 29 7.11 -4.69 5.24
C ALA A 29 7.72 -5.31 3.97
N LEU A 30 7.71 -6.64 3.92
CA LEU A 30 7.98 -7.46 2.75
C LEU A 30 6.66 -7.83 2.04
N SER A 31 6.68 -7.92 0.70
CA SER A 31 5.57 -8.51 -0.06
C SER A 31 5.39 -9.98 0.29
N GLY A 32 4.17 -10.51 0.19
CA GLY A 32 3.90 -11.90 0.52
C GLY A 32 2.72 -12.49 -0.23
N ASN A 33 2.29 -13.66 0.22
CA ASN A 33 1.16 -14.41 -0.33
C ASN A 33 0.36 -15.10 0.78
N THR A 34 0.03 -14.35 1.84
CA THR A 34 -0.69 -14.91 2.99
C THR A 34 -2.08 -14.27 3.10
N GLY A 35 -3.10 -15.07 3.43
CA GLY A 35 -4.51 -14.66 3.33
C GLY A 35 -5.21 -15.17 2.06
N TYR A 36 -6.25 -14.47 1.60
CA TYR A 36 -7.02 -14.85 0.39
C TYR A 36 -6.31 -14.35 -0.87
N SER A 37 -5.26 -15.06 -1.29
CA SER A 37 -4.42 -14.70 -2.43
C SER A 37 -3.97 -15.92 -3.22
N THR A 38 -3.99 -15.83 -4.55
CA THR A 38 -3.57 -16.92 -5.45
C THR A 38 -2.08 -16.89 -5.76
N PHE A 39 -1.43 -15.72 -5.74
CA PHE A 39 0.00 -15.54 -6.04
C PHE A 39 0.59 -14.34 -5.29
N PRO A 40 1.92 -14.27 -5.09
CA PRO A 40 2.57 -13.17 -4.36
C PRO A 40 2.35 -11.81 -5.04
N HIS A 41 1.77 -10.87 -4.31
CA HIS A 41 1.54 -9.50 -4.78
C HIS A 41 1.48 -8.50 -3.62
N LEU A 42 1.51 -7.21 -3.94
CA LEU A 42 1.35 -6.13 -2.99
C LEU A 42 -0.08 -5.56 -3.07
N HIS A 43 -0.81 -5.63 -1.97
CA HIS A 43 -2.08 -4.90 -1.84
C HIS A 43 -1.80 -3.49 -1.29
N PHE A 44 -2.08 -2.46 -2.09
CA PHE A 44 -1.83 -1.06 -1.73
C PHE A 44 -3.12 -0.25 -1.82
N GLY A 45 -3.45 0.48 -0.76
CA GLY A 45 -4.65 1.32 -0.71
C GLY A 45 -4.45 2.49 0.24
N VAL A 46 -4.97 3.65 -0.13
CA VAL A 46 -4.93 4.88 0.67
C VAL A 46 -6.32 5.16 1.20
N HIS A 47 -6.42 5.28 2.51
CA HIS A 47 -7.70 5.45 3.17
C HIS A 47 -7.60 6.36 4.40
N SER A 48 -8.69 7.03 4.75
CA SER A 48 -8.87 7.72 6.02
C SER A 48 -10.06 7.13 6.79
N ALA A 49 -10.07 7.32 8.11
CA ALA A 49 -11.30 7.17 8.88
C ALA A 49 -12.26 8.28 8.45
N ALA A 50 -13.43 7.91 7.95
CA ALA A 50 -14.51 8.85 7.63
C ALA A 50 -15.28 9.20 8.91
N ASP A 51 -15.55 8.17 9.70
CA ASP A 51 -16.11 8.20 11.04
C ASP A 51 -15.64 6.94 11.80
N ALA A 52 -16.25 6.64 12.94
CA ALA A 52 -15.87 5.49 13.78
C ALA A 52 -16.08 4.13 13.09
N GLU A 53 -16.98 4.04 12.11
CA GLU A 53 -17.39 2.78 11.46
C GLU A 53 -16.97 2.72 9.98
N HIS A 54 -16.80 3.86 9.33
CA HIS A 54 -16.57 3.94 7.89
C HIS A 54 -15.14 4.34 7.52
N ARG A 55 -14.62 3.66 6.50
CA ARG A 55 -13.33 3.96 5.86
C ARG A 55 -13.58 4.63 4.51
N GLN A 56 -13.02 5.81 4.31
CA GLN A 56 -13.02 6.52 3.03
C GLN A 56 -11.77 6.13 2.23
N SER A 57 -11.97 5.67 0.99
CA SER A 57 -10.87 5.45 0.04
C SER A 57 -10.55 6.72 -0.73
N HIS A 58 -9.26 6.96 -0.96
CA HIS A 58 -8.78 8.13 -1.70
C HIS A 58 -8.24 7.74 -3.07
N PRO A 59 -8.38 8.60 -4.09
CA PRO A 59 -7.77 8.36 -5.40
C PRO A 59 -6.24 8.37 -5.29
N ILE A 60 -5.61 7.48 -6.06
CA ILE A 60 -4.15 7.30 -6.08
C ILE A 60 -3.65 7.60 -7.48
N THR A 61 -2.45 8.17 -7.58
CA THR A 61 -1.74 8.35 -8.84
C THR A 61 -0.30 7.88 -8.66
N PHE A 62 0.21 7.17 -9.66
CA PHE A 62 1.58 6.64 -9.67
C PHE A 62 2.46 7.57 -10.50
N SER A 63 3.56 8.03 -9.91
CA SER A 63 4.61 8.74 -10.65
C SER A 63 5.46 7.71 -11.39
N THR A 64 5.50 7.78 -12.71
CA THR A 64 6.24 6.86 -13.57
C THR A 64 7.16 7.63 -14.52
N ALA A 65 8.14 6.96 -15.11
CA ALA A 65 9.01 7.54 -16.15
C ALA A 65 8.23 8.03 -17.39
N GLN A 66 6.99 7.54 -17.58
CA GLN A 66 6.08 7.95 -18.65
C GLN A 66 5.10 9.06 -18.20
N GLY A 67 5.24 9.57 -16.98
CA GLY A 67 4.35 10.56 -16.37
C GLY A 67 3.44 9.98 -15.28
N ALA A 68 2.52 10.79 -14.79
CA ALA A 68 1.55 10.41 -13.78
C ALA A 68 0.45 9.50 -14.35
N VAL A 69 0.20 8.36 -13.71
CA VAL A 69 -0.82 7.38 -14.14
C VAL A 69 -1.82 7.12 -13.00
N GLY A 70 -3.10 7.42 -13.22
CA GLY A 70 -4.16 7.14 -12.25
C GLY A 70 -4.73 5.72 -12.33
N GLU A 71 -4.71 5.12 -13.52
CA GLU A 71 -5.27 3.79 -13.78
C GLU A 71 -4.22 2.89 -14.44
N PRO A 72 -3.40 2.18 -13.64
CA PRO A 72 -2.48 1.17 -14.17
C PRO A 72 -3.25 0.08 -14.92
N ARG A 73 -2.75 -0.31 -16.10
CA ARG A 73 -3.37 -1.35 -16.91
C ARG A 73 -2.68 -2.69 -16.69
N THR A 74 -3.46 -3.75 -16.52
CA THR A 74 -2.95 -5.13 -16.45
C THR A 74 -2.04 -5.45 -17.63
N GLY A 75 -0.90 -6.10 -17.34
CA GLY A 75 0.10 -6.47 -18.35
C GLY A 75 1.06 -5.35 -18.77
N ARG A 76 0.94 -4.14 -18.21
CA ARG A 76 1.93 -3.07 -18.40
C ARG A 76 2.95 -3.03 -17.28
N ILE A 77 4.18 -2.68 -17.64
CA ILE A 77 5.27 -2.38 -16.71
C ILE A 77 5.39 -0.87 -16.62
N TYR A 78 5.43 -0.36 -15.39
CA TYR A 78 5.64 1.04 -15.07
C TYR A 78 6.91 1.13 -14.21
N THR A 79 7.82 2.03 -14.56
CA THR A 79 9.05 2.28 -13.81
C THR A 79 8.96 3.64 -13.15
N ALA A 80 9.50 3.78 -11.94
CA ALA A 80 9.70 5.11 -11.35
C ALA A 80 10.60 5.97 -12.27
N PRO A 81 10.46 7.31 -12.24
CA PRO A 81 11.35 8.20 -12.97
C PRO A 81 12.80 8.10 -12.52
#